data_AF-A0A6B1EUW5-F1
#
_entry.id   AF-A0A6B1EUW5-F1
#
_cell.length_a   1.000
_cell.length_b   1.000
_cell.length_c   1.000
_cell.angle_alpha   90.00
_cell.angle_beta   90.00
_cell.angle_gamma   90.00
#
_symmetry.space_group_name_H-M   'P 1'
#
loop_
_entity.id
_entity.type
_entity.pdbx_description
1 polymer ?
#
loop_
_entity_poly.entity_id
_entity_poly.type
_entity_poly.pdbx_seq_one_letter_code
_entity_poly.pdbx_strand_id
1 'polypeptide(L)'
;GPIAEMINEDLIAQFLKRLPEREQKVLKMRFGLEDGERKTLREIGDVLDVTRERIRQLEIDAIKRLRALYDEMGEFQLDQPISQKTAA
;
A
#
# COMPACT_ATOMS: atom_id res chain seq x y z
N GLY A 1 0.99 17.49 -9.97
CA GLY A 1 1.62 17.69 -11.30
C GLY A 1 2.10 16.33 -11.79
N PRO A 2 2.10 16.07 -13.10
CA PRO A 2 2.23 14.71 -13.65
C PRO A 2 3.50 13.97 -13.22
N ILE A 3 4.60 14.69 -13.01
CA ILE A 3 5.87 14.11 -12.52
C ILE A 3 5.74 13.59 -11.07
N ALA A 4 5.01 14.30 -10.20
CA ALA A 4 4.81 13.86 -8.82
C ALA A 4 3.90 12.62 -8.73
N GLU A 5 2.91 12.51 -9.63
CA GLU A 5 2.06 11.32 -9.74
C GLU A 5 2.86 10.12 -10.27
N MET A 6 3.70 10.32 -11.29
CA MET A 6 4.56 9.27 -11.85
C MET A 6 5.61 8.75 -10.83
N ILE A 7 6.21 9.64 -10.03
CA ILE A 7 7.12 9.26 -8.94
C ILE A 7 6.40 8.40 -7.89
N ASN A 8 5.14 8.73 -7.57
CA ASN A 8 4.36 7.97 -6.61
C ASN A 8 4.02 6.56 -7.14
N GLU A 9 3.68 6.43 -8.42
CA GLU A 9 3.38 5.14 -9.06
C GLU A 9 4.59 4.21 -9.07
N ASP A 10 5.76 4.69 -9.48
CA ASP A 10 7.00 3.90 -9.52
C ASP A 10 7.43 3.48 -8.11
N LEU A 11 7.30 4.37 -7.13
CA LEU A 11 7.62 4.09 -5.74
C LEU A 11 6.67 3.03 -5.16
N ILE A 12 5.36 3.18 -5.40
CA ILE A 12 4.35 2.18 -5.00
C ILE A 12 4.66 0.82 -5.65
N ALA A 13 4.99 0.79 -6.94
CA ALA A 13 5.35 -0.44 -7.64
C ALA A 13 6.59 -1.12 -7.03
N GLN A 14 7.61 -0.35 -6.65
CA GLN A 14 8.80 -0.87 -5.97
C GLN A 14 8.49 -1.44 -4.59
N PHE A 15 7.70 -0.74 -3.79
CA PHE A 15 7.28 -1.21 -2.47
C PHE A 15 6.42 -2.48 -2.55
N LEU A 16 5.46 -2.51 -3.48
CA LEU A 16 4.63 -3.69 -3.69
C LEU A 16 5.48 -4.91 -4.06
N LYS A 17 6.50 -4.77 -4.93
CA LYS A 17 7.39 -5.89 -5.29
C LYS A 17 8.11 -6.54 -4.11
N ARG A 18 8.24 -5.85 -2.96
CA ARG A 18 8.86 -6.39 -1.74
C ARG A 18 7.89 -7.16 -0.83
N LEU A 19 6.58 -7.10 -1.12
CA LEU A 19 5.57 -7.87 -0.39
C LEU A 19 5.44 -9.30 -0.95
N PRO A 20 4.97 -10.28 -0.17
CA PRO A 20 4.49 -11.56 -0.68
C PRO A 20 3.42 -11.39 -1.77
N GLU A 21 3.41 -12.24 -2.80
CA GLU A 21 2.51 -12.11 -3.95
C GLU A 21 1.03 -12.00 -3.57
N ARG A 22 0.59 -12.75 -2.55
CA ARG A 22 -0.80 -12.69 -2.05
C ARG A 22 -1.13 -11.34 -1.43
N GLU A 23 -0.22 -10.76 -0.67
CA GLU A 23 -0.36 -9.43 -0.08
C GLU A 23 -0.38 -8.36 -1.18
N GLN A 24 0.52 -8.47 -2.17
CA GLN A 24 0.51 -7.60 -3.36
C GLN A 24 -0.83 -7.62 -4.08
N LYS A 25 -1.35 -8.82 -4.36
CA LYS A 25 -2.62 -9.01 -5.07
C LYS A 25 -3.79 -8.37 -4.32
N VAL A 26 -3.86 -8.58 -3.00
CA VAL A 26 -4.87 -7.94 -2.15
C VAL A 26 -4.79 -6.42 -2.22
N LEU A 27 -3.61 -5.82 -2.07
CA LEU A 27 -3.48 -4.36 -2.14
C LEU A 27 -3.78 -3.80 -3.53
N LYS A 28 -3.33 -4.47 -4.59
CA LYS A 28 -3.63 -4.04 -5.97
C LYS A 28 -5.13 -3.99 -6.24
N MET A 29 -5.87 -5.04 -5.86
CA MET A 29 -7.32 -5.06 -6.01
C MET A 29 -8.02 -4.07 -5.07
N ARG A 30 -7.52 -3.87 -3.85
CA ARG A 30 -8.10 -2.95 -2.87
C ARG A 30 -8.05 -1.50 -3.35
N PHE A 31 -6.95 -1.11 -3.97
CA PHE A 31 -6.70 0.26 -4.38
C PHE A 31 -6.91 0.52 -5.88
N GLY A 32 -7.33 -0.49 -6.66
CA GLY A 32 -7.58 -0.36 -8.10
C GLY A 32 -6.31 -0.23 -8.92
N LEU A 33 -5.18 -0.77 -8.44
CA LEU A 33 -3.89 -0.71 -9.13
C LEU A 33 -3.72 -1.78 -10.21
N GLU A 34 -4.72 -2.67 -10.37
CA GLU A 34 -4.71 -3.72 -11.38
C GLU A 34 -5.65 -3.41 -12.55
N ASP A 35 -6.88 -3.00 -12.26
CA ASP A 35 -7.95 -2.79 -13.25
C ASP A 35 -8.57 -1.38 -13.16
N GLY A 36 -8.02 -0.49 -12.34
CA GLY A 36 -8.57 0.85 -12.09
C GLY A 36 -9.72 0.89 -11.08
N GLU A 37 -10.24 -0.28 -10.65
CA GLU A 37 -11.44 -0.38 -9.83
C GLU A 37 -11.12 -0.86 -8.41
N ARG A 38 -11.49 -0.04 -7.41
CA ARG A 38 -11.29 -0.40 -6.01
C ARG A 38 -12.28 -1.47 -5.58
N LYS A 39 -11.78 -2.55 -5.00
CA LYS A 39 -12.62 -3.64 -4.48
C LYS A 39 -12.67 -3.63 -2.95
N THR A 40 -13.79 -4.06 -2.38
CA THR A 40 -13.97 -4.29 -0.95
C THR A 40 -13.31 -5.60 -0.50
N LEU A 41 -13.05 -5.76 0.80
CA LEU A 41 -12.49 -7.01 1.35
C LEU A 41 -13.36 -8.24 1.06
N ARG A 42 -14.68 -8.04 0.92
CA ARG A 42 -15.62 -9.11 0.57
C ARG A 42 -15.43 -9.52 -0.89
N GLU A 43 -15.48 -8.57 -1.82
CA GLU A 43 -15.31 -8.84 -3.25
C GLU A 43 -13.94 -9.46 -3.55
N ILE A 44 -12.89 -9.00 -2.87
CA ILE A 44 -11.55 -9.61 -2.99
C ILE A 44 -11.56 -11.04 -2.46
N GLY A 45 -12.25 -11.30 -1.34
CA GLY A 45 -12.40 -12.64 -0.79
C GLY A 45 -13.12 -13.59 -1.74
N ASP A 46 -14.20 -13.10 -2.35
CA ASP A 46 -14.97 -13.85 -3.34
C ASP A 46 -14.12 -14.18 -4.59
N VAL A 47 -13.28 -13.25 -5.06
CA VAL A 47 -12.37 -13.47 -6.21
C VAL A 47 -11.22 -14.43 -5.89
N LEU A 48 -10.69 -14.39 -4.67
CA LEU A 48 -9.54 -15.19 -4.25
C LEU A 48 -9.92 -16.51 -3.55
N ASP A 49 -11.21 -16.82 -3.50
CA ASP A 49 -11.80 -17.99 -2.82
C ASP A 49 -11.33 -18.12 -1.36
N VAL A 50 -11.41 -17.01 -0.62
CA VAL A 50 -11.06 -16.95 0.80
C VAL A 50 -12.01 -16.05 1.57
N THR A 51 -12.05 -16.21 2.89
CA THR A 51 -12.94 -15.41 3.74
C THR A 51 -12.52 -13.94 3.75
N ARG A 52 -13.50 -13.04 3.94
CA ARG A 52 -13.27 -11.61 4.17
C ARG A 52 -12.24 -11.35 5.27
N GLU A 53 -12.30 -12.12 6.36
CA GLU A 53 -11.35 -11.96 7.46
C GLU A 53 -9.93 -12.36 7.04
N ARG A 54 -9.78 -13.39 6.19
CA ARG A 54 -8.46 -13.72 5.64
C ARG A 54 -7.89 -12.58 4.81
N ILE A 55 -8.71 -11.92 3.98
CA ILE A 55 -8.28 -10.72 3.22
C ILE A 55 -7.89 -9.58 4.16
N ARG A 56 -8.66 -9.33 5.22
CA ARG A 56 -8.33 -8.32 6.22
C ARG A 56 -6.98 -8.58 6.88
N GLN A 57 -6.68 -9.82 7.23
CA GLN A 57 -5.37 -10.17 7.81
C GLN A 57 -4.23 -9.91 6.81
N LEU A 58 -4.40 -10.31 5.55
CA LEU A 58 -3.42 -10.03 4.50
C LEU A 58 -3.22 -8.52 4.28
N GLU A 59 -4.28 -7.72 4.30
CA GLU A 59 -4.20 -6.26 4.20
C GLU A 59 -3.41 -5.65 5.38
N ILE A 60 -3.70 -6.08 6.61
CA ILE A 60 -2.99 -5.62 7.81
C ILE A 60 -1.50 -5.99 7.75
N ASP A 61 -1.18 -7.23 7.38
CA ASP A 61 0.20 -7.71 7.29
C ASP A 61 0.97 -6.95 6.20
N ALA A 62 0.34 -6.73 5.05
CA ALA A 62 0.91 -5.95 3.96
C ALA A 62 1.23 -4.51 4.39
N ILE A 63 0.28 -3.83 5.05
CA ILE A 63 0.47 -2.45 5.54
C ILE A 63 1.60 -2.40 6.57
N LYS A 64 1.68 -3.36 7.50
CA LYS A 64 2.78 -3.43 8.48
C LYS A 64 4.15 -3.54 7.80
N ARG A 65 4.26 -4.41 6.78
CA ARG A 65 5.51 -4.56 6.01
C ARG A 65 5.84 -3.30 5.22
N LEU A 66 4.86 -2.67 4.57
CA LEU A 66 5.06 -1.41 3.86
C LEU A 66 5.58 -0.31 4.79
N ARG A 67 5.05 -0.24 6.02
CA ARG A 67 5.52 0.68 7.04
C ARG A 67 6.98 0.39 7.43
N ALA A 68 7.31 -0.87 7.72
CA ALA A 68 8.68 -1.26 8.05
C ALA A 68 9.66 -0.95 6.91
N LEU A 69 9.27 -1.21 5.66
CA LEU A 69 10.08 -0.87 4.48
C LEU A 69 10.26 0.65 4.32
N TYR A 70 9.22 1.44 4.62
CA TYR A 70 9.31 2.89 4.62
C TYR A 70 10.23 3.39 5.74
N ASP A 71 10.13 2.82 6.94
CA ASP A 71 10.98 3.17 8.07
C ASP A 71 12.45 2.80 7.79
N GLU A 72 12.73 1.60 7.26
CA GLU A 72 14.08 1.18 6.82
C GLU A 72 14.68 2.13 5.76
N MET A 73 13.85 2.67 4.86
CA MET A 73 14.28 3.65 3.86
C MET A 73 14.33 5.09 4.43
N GLY A 74 13.52 5.36 5.45
CA GLY A 74 13.31 6.66 6.10
C GLY A 74 14.21 6.92 7.30
N GLU A 75 14.96 5.95 7.80
CA GLU A 75 16.06 6.14 8.76
C GLU A 75 17.17 7.07 8.22
N PHE A 76 17.16 7.40 6.92
CA PHE A 76 17.98 8.49 6.36
C PHE A 76 17.34 9.89 6.43
N GLN A 77 16.07 10.01 6.82
CA GLN A 77 15.30 11.25 6.64
C GLN A 77 14.26 11.58 7.73
N LEU A 78 14.34 10.99 8.92
CA LEU A 78 13.48 11.36 10.07
C LEU A 78 14.14 12.28 11.11
N ASP A 79 15.38 12.72 10.89
CA ASP A 79 16.00 13.82 11.68
C ASP A 79 15.49 15.23 11.31
N GLN A 80 14.45 15.33 10.48
CA GLN A 80 13.80 16.61 10.20
C GLN A 80 12.39 16.61 10.83
N PRO A 81 12.10 17.57 11.73
CA PRO A 81 10.77 17.68 12.31
C PRO A 81 9.77 17.98 11.19
N ILE A 82 8.72 17.16 11.09
CA ILE A 82 7.55 17.48 10.26
C ILE A 82 6.89 18.69 10.91
N SER A 83 7.37 19.87 10.52
CA SER A 83 6.95 21.14 11.09
C SER A 83 5.47 21.32 10.79
N GLN A 84 4.70 21.44 11.86
CA GLN A 84 3.36 22.01 11.83
C GLN A 84 3.36 23.26 10.96
N LYS A 85 2.52 23.31 9.91
CA LYS A 85 1.81 24.52 9.47
C LYS A 85 0.90 24.23 8.27
N THR A 86 -0.36 23.96 8.57
CA THR A 86 -1.46 24.58 7.82
C THR A 86 -2.46 25.04 8.87
N ALA A 87 -2.28 26.27 9.36
CA ALA A 87 -3.27 26.99 10.13
C ALA A 87 -3.00 28.50 9.97
N ALA A 88 -3.99 29.17 9.37
CA ALA A 88 -4.21 30.61 9.23
C ALA A 88 -3.20 31.41 8.39
#